data_AF-A0A645B858-F1
#
_entry.id   AF-A0A645B858-F1
#
_cell.length_a   1.000
_cell.length_b   1.000
_cell.length_c   1.000
_cell.angle_alpha   90.00
_cell.angle_beta   90.00
_cell.angle_gamma   90.00
#
_symmetry.space_group_name_H-M   'P 1'
#
loop_
_entity.id
_entity.type
_entity.pdbx_description
1 polymer ?
#
loop_
_entity_poly.entity_id
_entity_poly.type
_entity_poly.pdbx_seq_one_letter_code
_entity_poly.pdbx_strand_id
1 'polypeptide(L)'
;MNESGESFRKRCQLDERPIIALLAGSRSNEVKTLMPIFIQLQDRFPEYQLVLAGVNSIGRDIYNKYLSGTNIRILFGETYPILLHAKASALCSGTASLEAALIGTPQVVCYRANAITAAIVRILIKVKYVSLTNLIFNQPVVKELLQNDCNVENISRELERILSDKEQAKIRKRYEKLRKVLGEAHASKNIAKAMVNELQTIMDANRFFRYYSSPMGFFKLIADSESLIEIRYIHKEDELALNIKGAVKSNSILDETAHQLDEYFSEKRKEFDLPIKLSGTAFQKRVWKELSMIPYGKVKTYGEIATLVETKDASRAVGNACRMNPLPIVIPCHRVVGANNKLTGFNMGIDKKSYLLGLEKVFDNSDTNLFNANINQDK
;
A
#
# COMPACT_ATOMS: atom_id res chain seq x y z
N MET A 1 1.50 -7.28 -26.75
CA MET A 1 1.97 -6.42 -27.86
C MET A 1 2.98 -7.24 -28.62
N ASN A 2 2.71 -7.55 -29.89
CA ASN A 2 3.56 -8.42 -30.72
C ASN A 2 4.11 -7.68 -31.95
N GLU A 3 4.16 -6.34 -31.92
CA GLU A 3 4.77 -5.56 -32.99
C GLU A 3 6.29 -5.74 -32.99
N SER A 4 6.91 -5.92 -34.15
CA SER A 4 8.37 -5.97 -34.28
C SER A 4 8.96 -4.57 -34.22
N GLY A 5 10.23 -4.44 -33.79
CA GLY A 5 10.90 -3.14 -33.73
C GLY A 5 10.99 -2.46 -35.10
N GLU A 6 11.17 -3.22 -36.18
CA GLU A 6 11.19 -2.71 -37.55
C GLU A 6 9.81 -2.17 -37.98
N SER A 7 8.73 -2.93 -37.70
CA SER A 7 7.36 -2.48 -37.97
C SER A 7 7.06 -1.18 -37.21
N PHE A 8 7.40 -1.13 -35.92
CA PHE A 8 7.19 0.05 -35.10
C PHE A 8 7.91 1.28 -35.65
N ARG A 9 9.19 1.12 -36.01
CA ARG A 9 10.00 2.21 -36.58
C ARG A 9 9.44 2.72 -37.90
N LYS A 10 9.11 1.81 -38.82
CA LYS A 10 8.52 2.15 -40.12
C LYS A 10 7.20 2.90 -39.96
N ARG A 11 6.31 2.42 -39.08
CA ARG A 11 5.01 3.04 -38.79
C ARG A 11 5.16 4.45 -38.21
N CYS A 12 6.16 4.65 -37.34
CA CYS A 12 6.39 5.92 -36.65
C CYS A 12 7.34 6.88 -37.39
N GLN A 13 7.88 6.47 -38.55
CA GLN A 13 8.87 7.20 -39.34
C GLN A 13 10.15 7.48 -38.52
N LEU A 14 10.62 6.48 -37.80
CA LEU A 14 11.86 6.49 -37.03
C LEU A 14 13.01 5.93 -37.89
N ASP A 15 14.24 6.40 -37.64
CA ASP A 15 15.44 5.91 -38.34
C ASP A 15 15.96 4.59 -37.74
N GLU A 16 17.07 4.03 -38.24
CA GLU A 16 17.57 2.73 -37.76
C GLU A 16 18.35 2.78 -36.44
N ARG A 17 18.60 3.96 -35.85
CA ARG A 17 19.34 4.07 -34.60
C ARG A 17 18.53 3.46 -33.45
N PRO A 18 19.18 2.91 -32.40
CA PRO A 18 18.49 2.47 -31.20
C PRO A 18 17.73 3.62 -30.52
N ILE A 19 16.58 3.29 -29.90
CA ILE A 19 15.71 4.26 -29.24
C ILE A 19 16.10 4.45 -27.78
N ILE A 20 16.19 5.72 -27.33
CA ILE A 20 16.07 6.08 -25.92
C ILE A 20 14.72 6.76 -25.73
N ALA A 21 13.91 6.20 -24.83
CA ALA A 21 12.57 6.71 -24.53
C ALA A 21 12.62 7.86 -23.53
N LEU A 22 11.89 8.92 -23.81
CA LEU A 22 11.70 10.06 -22.91
C LEU A 22 10.24 10.12 -22.46
N LEU A 23 9.98 10.12 -21.16
CA LEU A 23 8.63 10.25 -20.59
C LEU A 23 8.61 11.40 -19.58
N ALA A 24 8.22 12.60 -20.04
CA ALA A 24 8.27 13.83 -19.25
C ALA A 24 7.13 13.98 -18.21
N GLY A 25 6.33 12.93 -18.00
CA GLY A 25 5.22 12.92 -17.05
C GLY A 25 3.85 13.17 -17.68
N SER A 26 2.80 13.01 -16.86
CA SER A 26 1.40 13.12 -17.28
C SER A 26 0.74 14.44 -16.89
N ARG A 27 1.49 15.32 -16.20
CA ARG A 27 1.02 16.64 -15.78
C ARG A 27 1.83 17.75 -16.44
N SER A 28 1.17 18.86 -16.75
CA SER A 28 1.80 20.00 -17.42
C SER A 28 3.02 20.56 -16.66
N ASN A 29 3.01 20.55 -15.34
CA ASN A 29 4.16 21.00 -14.53
C ASN A 29 5.35 20.04 -14.61
N GLU A 30 5.11 18.73 -14.66
CA GLU A 30 6.18 17.72 -14.83
C GLU A 30 6.86 17.95 -16.19
N VAL A 31 6.07 18.10 -17.26
CA VAL A 31 6.55 18.37 -18.61
C VAL A 31 7.36 19.66 -18.66
N LYS A 32 6.82 20.78 -18.14
CA LYS A 32 7.53 22.08 -18.12
C LYS A 32 8.89 22.03 -17.40
N THR A 33 9.01 21.15 -16.41
CA THR A 33 10.21 21.06 -15.58
C THR A 33 11.25 20.11 -16.16
N LEU A 34 10.83 19.00 -16.77
CA LEU A 34 11.74 17.98 -17.33
C LEU A 34 12.14 18.25 -18.77
N MET A 35 11.26 18.82 -19.60
CA MET A 35 11.54 19.05 -21.02
C MET A 35 12.80 19.88 -21.28
N PRO A 36 13.08 21.00 -20.56
CA PRO A 36 14.32 21.74 -20.74
C PRO A 36 15.60 20.92 -20.53
N ILE A 37 15.53 19.87 -19.70
CA ILE A 37 16.64 18.97 -19.41
C ILE A 37 16.71 17.87 -20.48
N PHE A 38 15.55 17.29 -20.82
CA PHE A 38 15.47 16.17 -21.75
C PHE A 38 15.92 16.53 -23.17
N ILE A 39 15.61 17.75 -23.64
CA ILE A 39 16.04 18.18 -24.98
C ILE A 39 17.57 18.23 -25.12
N GLN A 40 18.28 18.58 -24.05
CA GLN A 40 19.75 18.66 -24.02
C GLN A 40 20.42 17.28 -24.07
N LEU A 41 19.67 16.19 -23.82
CA LEU A 41 20.23 14.84 -23.93
C LEU A 41 20.54 14.46 -25.38
N GLN A 42 19.90 15.09 -26.37
CA GLN A 42 20.13 14.74 -27.79
C GLN A 42 21.59 14.92 -28.20
N ASP A 43 22.26 15.94 -27.64
CA ASP A 43 23.64 16.28 -27.96
C ASP A 43 24.64 15.29 -27.32
N ARG A 44 24.21 14.57 -26.29
CA ARG A 44 25.02 13.55 -25.60
C ARG A 44 24.86 12.15 -26.21
N PHE A 45 23.81 11.91 -26.98
CA PHE A 45 23.48 10.58 -27.51
C PHE A 45 23.23 10.60 -29.04
N PRO A 46 24.19 11.05 -29.88
CA PRO A 46 24.01 11.14 -31.34
C PRO A 46 23.81 9.77 -32.01
N GLU A 47 24.34 8.69 -31.42
CA GLU A 47 24.16 7.30 -31.88
C GLU A 47 22.76 6.73 -31.61
N TYR A 48 21.92 7.48 -30.89
CA TYR A 48 20.56 7.10 -30.55
C TYR A 48 19.56 8.09 -31.12
N GLN A 49 18.35 7.61 -31.36
CA GLN A 49 17.20 8.50 -31.57
C GLN A 49 16.43 8.65 -30.25
N LEU A 50 16.21 9.90 -29.84
CA LEU A 50 15.41 10.20 -28.67
C LEU A 50 13.94 10.30 -29.07
N VAL A 51 13.09 9.46 -28.46
CA VAL A 51 11.65 9.41 -28.74
C VAL A 51 10.87 9.79 -27.49
N LEU A 52 10.10 10.86 -27.58
CA LEU A 52 9.28 11.39 -26.51
C LEU A 52 7.86 10.81 -26.56
N ALA A 53 7.42 10.21 -25.46
CA ALA A 53 6.03 9.79 -25.30
C ALA A 53 5.16 11.00 -24.90
N GLY A 54 4.31 11.44 -25.83
CA GLY A 54 3.35 12.52 -25.62
C GLY A 54 2.05 12.01 -24.97
N VAL A 55 1.52 12.80 -24.03
CA VAL A 55 0.24 12.50 -23.35
C VAL A 55 -0.85 13.42 -23.91
N ASN A 56 -1.95 12.83 -24.40
CA ASN A 56 -3.03 13.58 -25.05
C ASN A 56 -3.67 14.65 -24.17
N SER A 57 -3.76 14.43 -22.85
CA SER A 57 -4.39 15.35 -21.90
C SER A 57 -3.62 16.67 -21.68
N ILE A 58 -2.35 16.75 -22.05
CA ILE A 58 -1.50 17.93 -21.81
C ILE A 58 -1.56 18.93 -22.98
N GLY A 59 -2.00 18.48 -24.16
CA GLY A 59 -2.04 19.28 -25.38
C GLY A 59 -0.68 19.38 -26.08
N ARG A 60 -0.69 19.37 -27.41
CA ARG A 60 0.53 19.35 -28.25
C ARG A 60 1.38 20.61 -28.10
N ASP A 61 0.75 21.76 -27.90
CA ASP A 61 1.41 23.07 -27.83
C ASP A 61 2.41 23.19 -26.68
N ILE A 62 2.17 22.48 -25.57
CA ILE A 62 3.12 22.47 -24.45
C ILE A 62 4.45 21.83 -24.86
N TYR A 63 4.40 20.75 -25.65
CA TYR A 63 5.60 20.07 -26.13
C TYR A 63 6.28 20.84 -27.25
N ASN A 64 5.51 21.40 -28.20
CA ASN A 64 6.04 22.12 -29.36
C ASN A 64 6.95 23.31 -28.98
N LYS A 65 6.71 23.93 -27.82
CA LYS A 65 7.57 25.00 -27.25
C LYS A 65 9.02 24.58 -27.04
N TYR A 66 9.26 23.29 -26.80
CA TYR A 66 10.59 22.75 -26.50
C TYR A 66 11.20 21.99 -27.67
N LEU A 67 10.38 21.48 -28.59
CA LEU A 67 10.84 20.59 -29.66
C LEU A 67 11.36 21.34 -30.89
N SER A 68 11.11 22.64 -31.01
CA SER A 68 11.65 23.45 -32.11
C SER A 68 13.18 23.43 -32.10
N GLY A 69 13.79 23.05 -33.23
CA GLY A 69 15.25 22.92 -33.35
C GLY A 69 15.84 21.64 -32.76
N THR A 70 15.00 20.69 -32.31
CA THR A 70 15.45 19.39 -31.80
C THR A 70 15.19 18.28 -32.82
N ASN A 71 15.97 17.20 -32.75
CA ASN A 71 15.73 15.98 -33.53
C ASN A 71 14.82 14.98 -32.80
N ILE A 72 14.17 15.41 -31.71
CA ILE A 72 13.37 14.55 -30.84
C ILE A 72 11.99 14.32 -31.45
N ARG A 73 11.66 13.07 -31.73
CA ARG A 73 10.34 12.70 -32.25
C ARG A 73 9.37 12.52 -31.09
N ILE A 74 8.23 13.22 -31.12
CA ILE A 74 7.13 13.01 -30.18
C ILE A 74 6.07 12.09 -30.80
N LEU A 75 5.65 11.06 -30.06
CA LEU A 75 4.56 10.16 -30.46
C LEU A 75 3.49 10.14 -29.36
N PHE A 76 2.23 10.36 -29.75
CA PHE A 76 1.10 10.41 -28.82
C PHE A 76 0.39 9.06 -28.78
N GLY A 77 0.07 8.57 -27.58
CA GLY A 77 -0.62 7.28 -27.40
C GLY A 77 0.27 6.04 -27.60
N GLU A 78 1.56 6.23 -27.90
CA GLU A 78 2.52 5.17 -28.20
C GLU A 78 3.46 4.85 -27.02
N THR A 79 3.09 5.20 -25.78
CA THR A 79 3.98 5.04 -24.59
C THR A 79 4.49 3.60 -24.44
N TYR A 80 3.62 2.60 -24.55
CA TYR A 80 4.01 1.21 -24.35
C TYR A 80 4.85 0.65 -25.52
N PRO A 81 4.48 0.87 -26.80
CA PRO A 81 5.36 0.54 -27.93
C PRO A 81 6.75 1.22 -27.85
N ILE A 82 6.80 2.52 -27.48
CA ILE A 82 8.07 3.23 -27.28
C ILE A 82 8.93 2.50 -26.24
N LEU A 83 8.38 2.21 -25.05
CA LEU A 83 9.12 1.53 -23.99
C LEU A 83 9.56 0.13 -24.41
N LEU A 84 8.71 -0.63 -25.10
CA LEU A 84 8.99 -1.98 -25.57
C LEU A 84 10.19 -2.03 -26.52
N HIS A 85 10.32 -1.02 -27.39
CA HIS A 85 11.37 -0.97 -28.41
C HIS A 85 12.58 -0.11 -28.01
N ALA A 86 12.54 0.56 -26.85
CA ALA A 86 13.65 1.34 -26.34
C ALA A 86 14.74 0.47 -25.69
N LYS A 87 16.00 0.88 -25.90
CA LYS A 87 17.16 0.32 -25.21
C LYS A 87 17.20 0.76 -23.75
N ALA A 88 16.86 2.02 -23.48
CA ALA A 88 16.76 2.59 -22.15
C ALA A 88 15.73 3.73 -22.13
N SER A 89 15.37 4.20 -20.94
CA SER A 89 14.41 5.30 -20.77
C SER A 89 14.85 6.28 -19.69
N ALA A 90 14.57 7.56 -19.92
CA ALA A 90 14.56 8.60 -18.88
C ALA A 90 13.11 9.04 -18.67
N LEU A 91 12.59 8.86 -17.46
CA LEU A 91 11.16 8.99 -17.20
C LEU A 91 10.83 9.64 -15.86
N CYS A 92 9.65 10.23 -15.75
CA CYS A 92 9.11 10.77 -14.51
C CYS A 92 8.79 9.66 -13.49
N SER A 93 8.90 9.93 -12.18
CA SER A 93 8.79 8.96 -11.07
C SER A 93 7.42 8.31 -10.84
N GLY A 94 6.42 8.57 -11.69
CA GLY A 94 5.06 8.06 -11.57
C GLY A 94 4.90 6.58 -11.98
N THR A 95 3.70 6.20 -12.41
CA THR A 95 3.39 4.82 -12.85
C THR A 95 4.25 4.36 -14.02
N ALA A 96 4.72 5.31 -14.84
CA ALA A 96 5.68 5.09 -15.92
C ALA A 96 6.91 4.28 -15.46
N SER A 97 7.36 4.47 -14.21
CA SER A 97 8.52 3.72 -13.71
C SER A 97 8.21 2.22 -13.58
N LEU A 98 7.01 1.90 -13.10
CA LEU A 98 6.57 0.52 -12.94
C LEU A 98 6.26 -0.11 -14.29
N GLU A 99 5.62 0.63 -15.18
CA GLU A 99 5.30 0.20 -16.54
C GLU A 99 6.57 -0.15 -17.33
N ALA A 100 7.60 0.71 -17.29
CA ALA A 100 8.90 0.42 -17.89
C ALA A 100 9.55 -0.83 -17.29
N ALA A 101 9.48 -1.00 -15.96
CA ALA A 101 10.03 -2.18 -15.30
C ALA A 101 9.29 -3.48 -15.68
N LEU A 102 7.96 -3.43 -15.81
CA LEU A 102 7.14 -4.57 -16.22
C LEU A 102 7.36 -4.99 -17.68
N ILE A 103 7.67 -4.02 -18.55
CA ILE A 103 8.04 -4.25 -19.95
C ILE A 103 9.48 -4.79 -20.05
N GLY A 104 10.33 -4.48 -19.07
CA GLY A 104 11.72 -4.90 -19.04
C GLY A 104 12.70 -3.82 -19.53
N THR A 105 12.25 -2.58 -19.67
CA THR A 105 13.04 -1.46 -20.19
C THR A 105 13.91 -0.87 -19.09
N PRO A 106 15.25 -0.88 -19.22
CA PRO A 106 16.14 -0.16 -18.31
C PRO A 106 15.75 1.32 -18.21
N GLN A 107 15.86 1.90 -17.02
CA GLN A 107 15.35 3.25 -16.79
C GLN A 107 16.17 4.02 -15.77
N VAL A 108 16.16 5.35 -15.93
CA VAL A 108 16.50 6.33 -14.90
C VAL A 108 15.25 7.16 -14.57
N VAL A 109 15.00 7.31 -13.27
CA VAL A 109 13.85 8.05 -12.77
C VAL A 109 14.26 9.50 -12.50
N CYS A 110 13.58 10.42 -13.14
CA CYS A 110 13.85 11.85 -13.12
C CYS A 110 12.66 12.56 -12.46
N TYR A 111 12.89 13.26 -11.35
CA TYR A 111 11.83 14.04 -10.70
C TYR A 111 12.33 15.40 -10.27
N ARG A 112 11.60 16.45 -10.66
CA ARG A 112 11.88 17.82 -10.26
C ARG A 112 10.56 18.53 -9.97
N ALA A 113 10.51 19.22 -8.83
CA ALA A 113 9.37 20.01 -8.41
C ALA A 113 9.81 21.47 -8.20
N ASN A 114 8.85 22.37 -8.03
CA ASN A 114 9.16 23.72 -7.55
C ASN A 114 9.79 23.62 -6.15
N ALA A 115 10.84 24.38 -5.87
CA ALA A 115 11.61 24.34 -4.62
C ALA A 115 10.73 24.52 -3.37
N ILE A 116 9.71 25.37 -3.43
CA ILE A 116 8.75 25.59 -2.34
C ILE A 116 7.93 24.31 -2.10
N THR A 117 7.42 23.69 -3.17
CA THR A 117 6.67 22.42 -3.11
C THR A 117 7.56 21.29 -2.59
N ALA A 118 8.82 21.22 -3.02
CA ALA A 118 9.77 20.19 -2.58
C ALA A 118 10.10 20.28 -1.08
N ALA A 119 10.21 21.51 -0.54
CA ALA A 119 10.44 21.72 0.89
C ALA A 119 9.26 21.23 1.74
N ILE A 120 8.03 21.55 1.33
CA ILE A 120 6.80 21.12 2.02
C ILE A 120 6.66 19.59 1.99
N VAL A 121 6.88 18.99 0.81
CA VAL A 121 6.78 17.52 0.63
C VAL A 121 7.81 16.76 1.46
N ARG A 122 9.04 17.28 1.62
CA ARG A 122 10.07 16.66 2.45
C ARG A 122 9.71 16.62 3.94
N ILE A 123 8.95 17.59 4.44
CA ILE A 123 8.50 17.63 5.83
C ILE A 123 7.37 16.61 6.07
N LEU A 124 6.51 16.39 5.07
CA LEU A 124 5.30 15.58 5.18
C LEU A 124 5.47 14.09 4.85
N ILE A 125 6.43 13.73 3.98
CA ILE A 125 6.52 12.36 3.45
C ILE A 125 7.71 11.56 4.04
N LYS A 126 7.40 10.47 4.77
CA LYS A 126 8.36 9.48 5.29
C LYS A 126 8.51 8.26 4.37
N VAL A 127 8.73 8.45 3.08
CA VAL A 127 8.94 7.33 2.14
C VAL A 127 10.41 7.18 1.77
N LYS A 128 10.89 5.94 1.76
CA LYS A 128 12.30 5.62 1.50
C LYS A 128 12.71 5.80 0.03
N TYR A 129 11.75 5.67 -0.89
CA TYR A 129 11.95 5.79 -2.33
C TYR A 129 10.78 6.55 -2.95
N VAL A 130 11.02 7.27 -4.05
CA VAL A 130 9.99 8.04 -4.76
C VAL A 130 9.36 7.22 -5.89
N SER A 131 10.15 6.39 -6.58
CA SER A 131 9.63 5.57 -7.68
C SER A 131 8.83 4.38 -7.16
N LEU A 132 7.73 4.07 -7.83
CA LEU A 132 6.91 2.91 -7.51
C LEU A 132 7.72 1.61 -7.62
N THR A 133 8.67 1.57 -8.55
CA THR A 133 9.57 0.43 -8.77
C THR A 133 10.42 0.14 -7.53
N ASN A 134 11.13 1.14 -6.99
CA ASN A 134 11.96 0.94 -5.80
C ASN A 134 11.12 0.71 -4.54
N LEU A 135 9.93 1.32 -4.44
CA LEU A 135 8.98 1.06 -3.36
C LEU A 135 8.55 -0.40 -3.32
N ILE A 136 8.15 -0.97 -4.47
CA ILE A 136 7.73 -2.38 -4.56
C ILE A 136 8.86 -3.33 -4.21
N PHE A 137 10.07 -3.05 -4.68
CA PHE A 137 11.24 -3.87 -4.37
C PHE A 137 11.84 -3.60 -2.97
N ASN A 138 11.43 -2.52 -2.31
CA ASN A 138 12.00 -2.00 -1.06
C ASN A 138 13.55 -1.87 -1.08
N GLN A 139 14.14 -1.66 -2.26
CA GLN A 139 15.58 -1.50 -2.48
C GLN A 139 15.81 -0.64 -3.74
N PRO A 140 16.98 0.02 -3.89
CA PRO A 140 17.28 0.85 -5.05
C PRO A 140 17.60 -0.01 -6.28
N VAL A 141 16.56 -0.45 -7.00
CA VAL A 141 16.67 -1.22 -8.24
C VAL A 141 16.94 -0.29 -9.43
N VAL A 142 16.29 0.88 -9.43
CA VAL A 142 16.47 1.94 -10.44
C VAL A 142 17.07 3.18 -9.80
N LYS A 143 17.91 3.90 -10.54
CA LYS A 143 18.48 5.16 -10.06
C LYS A 143 17.39 6.23 -10.08
N GLU A 144 17.21 6.88 -8.94
CA GLU A 144 16.35 8.05 -8.78
C GLU A 144 17.22 9.30 -8.72
N LEU A 145 16.99 10.23 -9.65
CA LEU A 145 17.60 11.55 -9.71
C LEU A 145 16.53 12.56 -9.33
N LEU A 146 16.65 13.11 -8.13
CA LEU A 146 15.64 13.97 -7.51
C LEU A 146 16.15 15.41 -7.42
N GLN A 147 15.29 16.37 -7.75
CA GLN A 147 15.54 17.80 -7.64
C GLN A 147 16.85 18.22 -8.35
N ASN A 148 17.87 18.67 -7.61
CA ASN A 148 19.13 19.12 -8.18
C ASN A 148 19.94 17.99 -8.81
N ASP A 149 19.74 16.74 -8.36
CA ASP A 149 20.39 15.58 -8.98
C ASP A 149 19.80 15.26 -10.35
N CYS A 150 18.57 15.72 -10.63
CA CYS A 150 17.91 15.62 -11.93
C CYS A 150 18.44 16.71 -12.87
N ASN A 151 19.63 16.48 -13.42
CA ASN A 151 20.29 17.35 -14.38
C ASN A 151 20.86 16.53 -15.55
N VAL A 152 21.22 17.20 -16.65
CA VAL A 152 21.69 16.57 -17.90
C VAL A 152 22.86 15.62 -17.63
N GLU A 153 23.85 16.07 -16.87
CA GLU A 153 25.08 15.32 -16.59
C GLU A 153 24.81 14.00 -15.84
N ASN A 154 24.02 14.06 -14.76
CA ASN A 154 23.68 12.87 -13.99
C ASN A 154 22.75 11.91 -14.75
N ILE A 155 21.82 12.45 -15.54
CA ILE A 155 20.94 11.63 -16.39
C ILE A 155 21.77 10.93 -17.46
N SER A 156 22.67 11.64 -18.14
CA SER A 156 23.57 11.09 -19.15
C SER A 156 24.45 9.98 -18.58
N ARG A 157 25.11 10.22 -17.43
CA ARG A 157 25.96 9.21 -16.78
C ARG A 157 25.20 7.92 -16.46
N GLU A 158 23.96 8.04 -15.97
CA GLU A 158 23.15 6.87 -15.68
C GLU A 158 22.64 6.18 -16.95
N LEU A 159 22.24 6.95 -17.97
CA LEU A 159 21.85 6.41 -19.27
C LEU A 159 22.99 5.62 -19.91
N GLU A 160 24.21 6.16 -19.96
CA GLU A 160 25.41 5.47 -20.45
C GLU A 160 25.64 4.14 -19.74
N ARG A 161 25.51 4.13 -18.41
CA ARG A 161 25.64 2.92 -17.59
C ARG A 161 24.62 1.86 -17.99
N ILE A 162 23.33 2.23 -18.08
CA ILE A 162 22.23 1.28 -18.34
C ILE A 162 22.06 0.94 -19.82
N LEU A 163 22.68 1.68 -20.73
CA LEU A 163 22.73 1.36 -22.15
C LEU A 163 23.70 0.21 -22.45
N SER A 164 24.68 -0.06 -21.59
CA SER A 164 25.61 -1.19 -21.75
C SER A 164 24.91 -2.55 -21.66
N ASP A 165 25.21 -3.47 -22.58
CA ASP A 165 24.57 -4.79 -22.63
C ASP A 165 24.69 -5.59 -21.31
N LYS A 166 25.84 -5.45 -20.64
CA LYS A 166 26.10 -6.06 -19.33
C LYS A 166 25.10 -5.59 -18.27
N GLU A 167 24.82 -4.29 -18.21
CA GLU A 167 23.87 -3.75 -17.24
C GLU A 167 22.43 -4.01 -17.65
N GLN A 168 22.11 -3.97 -18.95
CA GLN A 168 20.78 -4.34 -19.46
C GLN A 168 20.39 -5.75 -19.02
N ALA A 169 21.28 -6.73 -19.19
CA ALA A 169 21.03 -8.11 -18.80
C ALA A 169 20.76 -8.24 -17.30
N LYS A 170 21.53 -7.54 -16.45
CA LYS A 170 21.32 -7.53 -14.99
C LYS A 170 19.98 -6.92 -14.60
N ILE A 171 19.62 -5.79 -15.20
CA ILE A 171 18.37 -5.08 -14.91
C ILE A 171 17.17 -5.93 -15.33
N ARG A 172 17.17 -6.51 -16.54
CA ARG A 172 16.10 -7.39 -17.03
C ARG A 172 15.90 -8.59 -16.11
N LYS A 173 16.98 -9.26 -15.69
CA LYS A 173 16.93 -10.37 -14.73
C LYS A 173 16.35 -9.97 -13.37
N ARG A 174 16.58 -8.73 -12.92
CA ARG A 174 15.95 -8.20 -11.70
C ARG A 174 14.45 -7.97 -11.91
N TYR A 175 14.07 -7.41 -13.05
CA TYR A 175 12.66 -7.14 -13.38
C TYR A 175 11.82 -8.41 -13.57
N GLU A 176 12.39 -9.54 -13.98
CA GLU A 176 11.68 -10.83 -14.01
C GLU A 176 11.07 -11.21 -12.65
N LYS A 177 11.68 -10.76 -11.54
CA LYS A 177 11.16 -10.99 -10.19
C LYS A 177 9.98 -10.08 -9.85
N LEU A 178 9.79 -8.97 -10.58
CA LEU A 178 8.77 -7.96 -10.27
C LEU A 178 7.36 -8.54 -10.32
N ARG A 179 7.04 -9.36 -11.32
CA ARG A 179 5.73 -10.03 -11.43
C ARG A 179 5.44 -10.94 -10.24
N LYS A 180 6.47 -11.59 -9.68
CA LYS A 180 6.33 -12.42 -8.48
C LYS A 180 6.07 -11.58 -7.23
N VAL A 181 6.70 -10.41 -7.13
CA VAL A 181 6.50 -9.48 -5.99
C VAL A 181 5.12 -8.83 -6.03
N LEU A 182 4.64 -8.46 -7.22
CA LEU A 182 3.30 -7.88 -7.41
C LEU A 182 2.17 -8.88 -7.16
N GLY A 183 2.46 -10.19 -7.23
CA GLY A 183 1.46 -11.25 -7.14
C GLY A 183 0.54 -11.30 -8.35
N GLU A 184 -0.49 -12.15 -8.29
CA GLU A 184 -1.54 -12.17 -9.31
C GLU A 184 -2.43 -10.93 -9.20
N ALA A 185 -2.80 -10.35 -10.35
CA ALA A 185 -3.60 -9.14 -10.46
C ALA A 185 -5.05 -9.36 -10.00
N HIS A 186 -5.30 -9.26 -8.69
CA HIS A 186 -6.65 -9.33 -8.10
C HIS A 186 -7.06 -8.08 -7.32
N ALA A 187 -6.25 -7.03 -7.27
CA ALA A 187 -6.57 -5.83 -6.48
C ALA A 187 -7.97 -5.27 -6.82
N SER A 188 -8.23 -4.98 -8.10
CA SER A 188 -9.53 -4.48 -8.54
C SER A 188 -10.67 -5.48 -8.30
N LYS A 189 -10.42 -6.78 -8.50
CA LYS A 189 -11.41 -7.85 -8.25
C LYS A 189 -11.74 -7.98 -6.76
N ASN A 190 -10.73 -7.85 -5.90
CA ASN A 190 -10.88 -7.90 -4.44
C ASN A 190 -11.66 -6.68 -3.95
N ILE A 191 -11.37 -5.49 -4.48
CA ILE A 191 -12.14 -4.28 -4.18
C ILE A 191 -13.58 -4.43 -4.66
N ALA A 192 -13.81 -4.87 -5.91
CA ALA A 192 -15.15 -5.10 -6.42
C ALA A 192 -15.93 -6.12 -5.57
N LYS A 193 -15.28 -7.23 -5.17
CA LYS A 193 -15.88 -8.22 -4.27
C LYS A 193 -16.22 -7.63 -2.90
N ALA A 194 -15.33 -6.80 -2.33
CA ALA A 194 -15.58 -6.12 -1.06
C ALA A 194 -16.78 -5.17 -1.16
N MET A 195 -16.87 -4.39 -2.25
CA MET A 195 -18.02 -3.51 -2.51
C MET A 195 -19.33 -4.29 -2.63
N VAL A 196 -19.35 -5.39 -3.39
CA VAL A 196 -20.55 -6.24 -3.53
C VAL A 196 -20.96 -6.87 -2.20
N ASN A 197 -20.00 -7.40 -1.42
CA ASN A 197 -20.28 -7.97 -0.11
C ASN A 197 -20.87 -6.94 0.87
N GLU A 198 -20.38 -5.69 0.81
CA GLU A 198 -20.91 -4.60 1.63
C GLU A 198 -22.34 -4.26 1.24
N LEU A 199 -22.62 -4.13 -0.06
CA LEU A 199 -23.97 -3.90 -0.56
C LEU A 199 -24.94 -5.03 -0.19
N GLN A 200 -24.52 -6.29 -0.33
CA GLN A 200 -25.31 -7.44 0.08
C GLN A 200 -25.61 -7.40 1.59
N THR A 201 -24.63 -7.02 2.41
CA THR A 201 -24.82 -6.89 3.86
C THR A 201 -25.83 -5.79 4.21
N ILE A 202 -25.82 -4.67 3.47
CA ILE A 202 -26.78 -3.58 3.66
C ILE A 202 -28.19 -4.00 3.21
N MET A 203 -28.29 -4.78 2.13
CA MET A 203 -29.57 -5.19 1.54
C MET A 203 -30.19 -6.43 2.20
N ASP A 204 -29.43 -7.24 2.94
CA ASP A 204 -29.91 -8.46 3.59
C ASP A 204 -30.93 -8.13 4.69
N ALA A 205 -32.18 -8.54 4.46
CA ALA A 205 -33.29 -8.35 5.40
C ALA A 205 -33.04 -9.01 6.77
N ASN A 206 -32.21 -10.05 6.83
CA ASN A 206 -31.91 -10.80 8.04
C ASN A 206 -30.62 -10.35 8.74
N ARG A 207 -29.93 -9.34 8.21
CA ARG A 207 -28.78 -8.72 8.87
C ARG A 207 -29.12 -7.36 9.44
N PHE A 208 -28.57 -7.11 10.60
CA PHE A 208 -28.67 -5.88 11.38
C PHE A 208 -27.28 -5.26 11.46
N PHE A 209 -27.22 -3.94 11.44
CA PHE A 209 -25.99 -3.21 11.72
C PHE A 209 -26.27 -1.89 12.42
N ARG A 210 -25.32 -1.46 13.25
CA ARG A 210 -25.30 -0.13 13.84
C ARG A 210 -23.88 0.39 13.93
N TYR A 211 -23.73 1.70 13.87
CA TYR A 211 -22.46 2.33 14.20
C TYR A 211 -22.39 2.59 15.71
N TYR A 212 -21.20 2.42 16.27
CA TYR A 212 -20.86 2.58 17.68
C TYR A 212 -19.67 3.53 17.79
N SER A 213 -19.80 4.55 18.63
CA SER A 213 -18.73 5.50 18.91
C SER A 213 -17.98 5.05 20.16
N SER A 214 -16.65 5.05 20.11
CA SER A 214 -15.80 4.66 21.23
C SER A 214 -14.67 5.69 21.43
N PRO A 215 -13.95 5.64 22.56
CA PRO A 215 -12.73 6.43 22.74
C PRO A 215 -11.65 6.19 21.66
N MET A 216 -11.69 5.06 20.96
CA MET A 216 -10.71 4.68 19.94
C MET A 216 -11.13 5.04 18.51
N GLY A 217 -12.34 5.60 18.32
CA GLY A 217 -12.96 5.85 17.03
C GLY A 217 -14.26 5.08 16.82
N PHE A 218 -14.74 5.04 15.59
CA PHE A 218 -16.03 4.43 15.25
C PHE A 218 -15.89 2.95 14.88
N PHE A 219 -16.89 2.17 15.28
CA PHE A 219 -17.06 0.78 14.90
C PHE A 219 -18.40 0.59 14.19
N LYS A 220 -18.44 -0.31 13.21
CA LYS A 220 -19.68 -0.88 12.67
C LYS A 220 -19.87 -2.26 13.29
N LEU A 221 -20.94 -2.41 14.05
CA LEU A 221 -21.37 -3.66 14.65
C LEU A 221 -22.36 -4.33 13.69
N ILE A 222 -22.21 -5.64 13.44
CA ILE A 222 -23.05 -6.41 12.51
C ILE A 222 -23.51 -7.70 13.18
N ALA A 223 -24.81 -7.98 13.12
CA ALA A 223 -25.45 -9.17 13.68
C ALA A 223 -26.46 -9.77 12.68
N ASP A 224 -26.80 -11.04 12.85
CA ASP A 224 -28.07 -11.59 12.35
C ASP A 224 -29.13 -11.55 13.46
N SER A 225 -30.25 -12.24 13.29
CA SER A 225 -31.32 -12.32 14.29
C SER A 225 -30.93 -13.05 15.57
N GLU A 226 -29.84 -13.83 15.56
CA GLU A 226 -29.48 -14.74 16.66
C GLU A 226 -28.10 -14.45 17.25
N SER A 227 -27.18 -13.84 16.50
CA SER A 227 -25.80 -13.68 16.94
C SER A 227 -25.10 -12.46 16.36
N LEU A 228 -24.13 -11.94 17.12
CA LEU A 228 -23.11 -11.00 16.67
C LEU A 228 -22.15 -11.70 15.70
N ILE A 229 -21.91 -11.08 14.55
CA ILE A 229 -21.13 -11.63 13.44
C ILE A 229 -19.81 -10.89 13.27
N GLU A 230 -19.81 -9.56 13.35
CA GLU A 230 -18.63 -8.75 13.06
C GLU A 230 -18.61 -7.44 13.88
N ILE A 231 -17.42 -7.04 14.32
CA ILE A 231 -17.08 -5.71 14.84
C ILE A 231 -15.99 -5.14 13.94
N ARG A 232 -16.35 -4.16 13.10
CA ARG A 232 -15.44 -3.54 12.14
C ARG A 232 -15.05 -2.14 12.55
N TYR A 233 -13.76 -1.86 12.66
CA TYR A 233 -13.28 -0.49 12.86
C TYR A 233 -13.44 0.34 11.59
N ILE A 234 -13.89 1.59 11.74
CA ILE A 234 -14.06 2.55 10.65
C ILE A 234 -12.94 3.58 10.74
N HIS A 235 -12.15 3.70 9.67
CA HIS A 235 -11.09 4.70 9.59
C HIS A 235 -11.70 6.10 9.36
N LYS A 236 -11.06 7.15 9.88
CA LYS A 236 -11.55 8.54 9.79
C LYS A 236 -11.84 9.01 8.37
N GLU A 237 -11.06 8.51 7.41
CA GLU A 237 -11.22 8.80 5.97
C GLU A 237 -12.55 8.26 5.43
N ASP A 238 -13.03 7.14 5.97
CA ASP A 238 -14.30 6.49 5.60
C ASP A 238 -15.50 7.08 6.36
N GLU A 239 -15.26 7.73 7.51
CA GLU A 239 -16.30 8.32 8.36
C GLU A 239 -17.16 9.35 7.62
N LEU A 240 -16.51 10.24 6.86
CA LEU A 240 -17.19 11.27 6.04
C LEU A 240 -17.99 10.65 4.89
N ALA A 241 -17.47 9.59 4.27
CA ALA A 241 -18.07 8.96 3.09
C ALA A 241 -19.32 8.13 3.45
N LEU A 242 -19.37 7.57 4.66
CA LEU A 242 -20.43 6.65 5.08
C LEU A 242 -21.71 7.34 5.58
N ASN A 243 -21.73 8.68 5.70
CA ASN A 243 -22.87 9.46 6.22
C ASN A 243 -23.54 8.78 7.44
N ILE A 244 -22.71 8.43 8.43
CA ILE A 244 -22.99 7.53 9.56
C ILE A 244 -24.27 7.90 10.34
N LYS A 245 -24.76 9.14 10.21
CA LYS A 245 -25.96 9.65 10.87
C LYS A 245 -27.28 9.05 10.37
N GLY A 246 -27.31 8.34 9.24
CA GLY A 246 -28.57 7.85 8.64
C GLY A 246 -28.71 6.33 8.45
N ALA A 247 -27.62 5.57 8.42
CA ALA A 247 -27.65 4.13 8.13
C ALA A 247 -27.56 3.32 9.42
N VAL A 248 -28.71 2.95 9.98
CA VAL A 248 -28.82 2.05 11.15
C VAL A 248 -29.97 1.08 10.91
N LYS A 249 -29.72 -0.19 11.19
CA LYS A 249 -30.71 -1.26 11.25
C LYS A 249 -30.37 -2.13 12.46
N SER A 250 -30.73 -1.69 13.67
CA SER A 250 -30.31 -2.34 14.92
C SER A 250 -31.22 -3.51 15.32
N ASN A 251 -30.76 -4.30 16.30
CA ASN A 251 -31.55 -5.28 17.06
C ASN A 251 -31.03 -5.36 18.51
N SER A 252 -31.70 -6.16 19.35
CA SER A 252 -31.33 -6.32 20.76
C SER A 252 -29.88 -6.79 20.97
N ILE A 253 -29.35 -7.65 20.09
CA ILE A 253 -27.97 -8.14 20.17
C ILE A 253 -26.97 -7.01 19.95
N LEU A 254 -27.21 -6.14 18.98
CA LEU A 254 -26.36 -5.00 18.71
C LEU A 254 -26.45 -3.94 19.81
N ASP A 255 -27.62 -3.77 20.41
CA ASP A 255 -27.83 -2.86 21.54
C ASP A 255 -27.09 -3.35 22.79
N GLU A 256 -27.19 -4.65 23.09
CA GLU A 256 -26.43 -5.29 24.17
C GLU A 256 -24.92 -5.24 23.90
N THR A 257 -24.49 -5.50 22.66
CA THR A 257 -23.08 -5.39 22.27
C THR A 257 -22.54 -3.97 22.52
N ALA A 258 -23.29 -2.93 22.13
CA ALA A 258 -22.90 -1.55 22.38
C ALA A 258 -22.82 -1.25 23.88
N HIS A 259 -23.80 -1.72 24.66
CA HIS A 259 -23.82 -1.55 26.12
C HIS A 259 -22.60 -2.20 26.80
N GLN A 260 -22.28 -3.45 26.47
CA GLN A 260 -21.12 -4.13 27.05
C GLN A 260 -19.80 -3.49 26.60
N LEU A 261 -19.72 -2.94 25.39
CA LEU A 261 -18.56 -2.16 24.96
C LEU A 261 -18.40 -0.88 25.79
N ASP A 262 -19.49 -0.17 26.09
CA ASP A 262 -19.44 1.02 26.98
C ASP A 262 -18.94 0.64 28.38
N GLU A 263 -19.40 -0.48 28.93
CA GLU A 263 -18.92 -0.99 30.21
C GLU A 263 -17.44 -1.38 30.16
N TYR A 264 -16.98 -2.00 29.07
CA TYR A 264 -15.57 -2.38 28.89
C TYR A 264 -14.68 -1.14 28.79
N PHE A 265 -15.05 -0.15 27.96
CA PHE A 265 -14.29 1.08 27.80
C PHE A 265 -14.31 1.99 29.04
N SER A 266 -15.29 1.81 29.92
CA SER A 266 -15.36 2.46 31.24
C SER A 266 -14.78 1.61 32.38
N GLU A 267 -14.04 0.53 32.07
CA GLU A 267 -13.40 -0.39 33.02
C GLU A 267 -14.37 -1.12 33.98
N LYS A 268 -15.68 -1.09 33.72
CA LYS A 268 -16.71 -1.76 34.52
C LYS A 268 -16.88 -3.24 34.16
N ARG A 269 -16.50 -3.62 32.94
CA ARG A 269 -16.61 -4.99 32.42
C ARG A 269 -15.24 -5.56 32.04
N LYS A 270 -15.03 -6.84 32.41
CA LYS A 270 -13.82 -7.60 32.07
C LYS A 270 -14.08 -8.78 31.13
N GLU A 271 -15.33 -9.24 31.05
CA GLU A 271 -15.76 -10.38 30.24
C GLU A 271 -17.03 -10.04 29.46
N PHE A 272 -17.13 -10.52 28.23
CA PHE A 272 -18.29 -10.32 27.36
C PHE A 272 -19.20 -11.55 27.40
N ASP A 273 -20.49 -11.31 27.49
CA ASP A 273 -21.53 -12.33 27.38
C ASP A 273 -22.45 -11.97 26.22
N LEU A 274 -22.07 -12.42 25.02
CA LEU A 274 -22.74 -12.08 23.78
C LEU A 274 -22.93 -13.36 22.96
N PRO A 275 -24.10 -13.57 22.31
CA PRO A 275 -24.25 -14.66 21.36
C PRO A 275 -23.39 -14.35 20.13
N ILE A 276 -22.34 -15.13 19.89
CA ILE A 276 -21.40 -14.91 18.78
C ILE A 276 -21.43 -16.03 17.74
N LYS A 277 -21.29 -15.65 16.47
CA LYS A 277 -21.21 -16.59 15.34
C LYS A 277 -19.97 -16.32 14.50
N LEU A 278 -19.02 -17.25 14.56
CA LEU A 278 -17.74 -17.12 13.88
C LEU A 278 -17.72 -17.85 12.53
N SER A 279 -17.42 -17.10 11.46
CA SER A 279 -17.16 -17.65 10.13
C SER A 279 -15.67 -17.61 9.81
N GLY A 280 -15.08 -18.76 9.53
CA GLY A 280 -13.64 -18.92 9.28
C GLY A 280 -13.24 -20.37 9.09
N THR A 281 -12.00 -20.60 8.69
CA THR A 281 -11.43 -21.95 8.57
C THR A 281 -11.38 -22.66 9.92
N ALA A 282 -11.27 -24.00 9.91
CA ALA A 282 -11.13 -24.77 11.14
C ALA A 282 -9.93 -24.30 11.99
N PHE A 283 -8.81 -23.93 11.35
CA PHE A 283 -7.64 -23.38 12.02
C PHE A 283 -7.94 -22.02 12.66
N GLN A 284 -8.58 -21.09 11.94
CA GLN A 284 -8.96 -19.79 12.48
C GLN A 284 -9.87 -19.92 13.70
N LYS A 285 -10.89 -20.77 13.63
CA LYS A 285 -11.82 -21.03 14.75
C LYS A 285 -11.11 -21.56 15.99
N ARG A 286 -10.15 -22.49 15.83
CA ARG A 286 -9.32 -22.96 16.95
C ARG A 286 -8.50 -21.84 17.57
N VAL A 287 -7.82 -21.03 16.74
CA VAL A 287 -7.05 -19.88 17.23
C VAL A 287 -7.96 -18.93 18.01
N TRP A 288 -9.11 -18.53 17.44
CA TRP A 288 -10.03 -17.60 18.10
C TRP A 288 -10.57 -18.13 19.43
N LYS A 289 -10.81 -19.44 19.54
CA LYS A 289 -11.15 -20.08 20.81
C LYS A 289 -10.05 -19.90 21.85
N GLU A 290 -8.79 -20.13 21.49
CA GLU A 290 -7.65 -19.89 22.38
C GLU A 290 -7.53 -18.41 22.77
N LEU A 291 -7.79 -17.48 21.85
CA LEU A 291 -7.79 -16.05 22.15
C LEU A 291 -8.85 -15.68 23.20
N SER A 292 -10.07 -16.21 23.06
CA SER A 292 -11.17 -15.95 24.00
C SER A 292 -10.89 -16.44 25.43
N MET A 293 -9.94 -17.38 25.60
CA MET A 293 -9.54 -17.87 26.92
C MET A 293 -8.46 -17.02 27.59
N ILE A 294 -7.90 -16.01 26.92
CA ILE A 294 -6.90 -15.11 27.51
C ILE A 294 -7.64 -14.11 28.42
N PRO A 295 -7.43 -14.11 29.75
CA PRO A 295 -8.17 -13.23 30.66
C PRO A 295 -7.85 -11.74 30.45
N TYR A 296 -8.76 -10.88 30.90
CA TYR A 296 -8.51 -9.44 30.99
C TYR A 296 -7.25 -9.15 31.80
N GLY A 297 -6.40 -8.24 31.30
CA GLY A 297 -5.17 -7.87 31.99
C GLY A 297 -4.03 -8.89 31.88
N LYS A 298 -4.16 -9.87 30.97
CA LYS A 298 -3.13 -10.89 30.68
C LYS A 298 -2.81 -10.92 29.19
N VAL A 299 -1.60 -11.35 28.86
CA VAL A 299 -1.12 -11.51 27.48
C VAL A 299 -0.54 -12.90 27.24
N LYS A 300 -0.53 -13.33 25.98
CA LYS A 300 0.22 -14.48 25.50
C LYS A 300 1.03 -14.10 24.27
N THR A 301 2.08 -14.85 23.98
CA THR A 301 2.86 -14.69 22.76
C THR A 301 2.26 -15.48 21.60
N TYR A 302 2.55 -15.06 20.36
CA TYR A 302 2.17 -15.83 19.17
C TYR A 302 2.69 -17.28 19.21
N GLY A 303 3.86 -17.50 19.82
CA GLY A 303 4.46 -18.83 19.98
C GLY A 303 3.65 -19.71 20.93
N GLU A 304 3.21 -19.16 22.07
CA GLU A 304 2.37 -19.89 23.02
C GLU A 304 1.04 -20.31 22.40
N ILE A 305 0.38 -19.41 21.66
CA ILE A 305 -0.86 -19.75 20.96
C ILE A 305 -0.60 -20.82 19.88
N ALA A 306 0.52 -20.74 19.14
CA ALA A 306 0.86 -21.74 18.13
C ALA A 306 1.07 -23.15 18.72
N THR A 307 1.65 -23.23 19.92
CA THR A 307 1.79 -24.49 20.67
C THR A 307 0.42 -25.03 21.09
N LEU A 308 -0.47 -24.18 21.60
CA LEU A 308 -1.81 -24.58 22.05
C LEU A 308 -2.70 -25.11 20.91
N VAL A 309 -2.55 -24.58 19.69
CA VAL A 309 -3.30 -25.06 18.51
C VAL A 309 -2.60 -26.18 17.74
N GLU A 310 -1.55 -26.78 18.34
CA GLU A 310 -0.79 -27.94 17.87
C GLU A 310 -0.19 -27.80 16.45
N THR A 311 0.27 -26.60 16.12
CA THR A 311 0.92 -26.34 14.82
C THR A 311 2.36 -25.87 15.04
N LYS A 312 3.33 -26.78 14.83
CA LYS A 312 4.76 -26.46 14.88
C LYS A 312 5.08 -25.31 13.92
N ASP A 313 5.85 -24.32 14.40
CA ASP A 313 6.35 -23.16 13.65
C ASP A 313 5.29 -22.25 13.00
N ALA A 314 4.07 -22.23 13.53
CA ALA A 314 2.95 -21.52 12.94
C ALA A 314 2.71 -20.10 13.50
N SER A 315 3.67 -19.48 14.18
CA SER A 315 3.51 -18.11 14.74
C SER A 315 3.00 -17.10 13.68
N ARG A 316 3.45 -17.24 12.43
CA ARG A 316 2.95 -16.43 11.30
C ARG A 316 1.50 -16.73 10.93
N ALA A 317 1.10 -18.01 10.95
CA ALA A 317 -0.27 -18.42 10.67
C ALA A 317 -1.23 -17.96 11.77
N VAL A 318 -0.81 -18.04 13.04
CA VAL A 318 -1.55 -17.46 14.18
C VAL A 318 -1.67 -15.94 14.02
N GLY A 319 -0.60 -15.25 13.64
CA GLY A 319 -0.64 -13.81 13.34
C GLY A 319 -1.65 -13.46 12.26
N ASN A 320 -1.73 -14.25 11.19
CA ASN A 320 -2.76 -14.10 10.16
C ASN A 320 -4.16 -14.39 10.68
N ALA A 321 -4.36 -15.42 11.50
CA ALA A 321 -5.65 -15.73 12.12
C ALA A 321 -6.11 -14.61 13.08
N CYS A 322 -5.19 -14.01 13.84
CA CYS A 322 -5.46 -12.85 14.69
C CYS A 322 -5.92 -11.63 13.87
N ARG A 323 -5.30 -11.39 12.70
CA ARG A 323 -5.70 -10.30 11.79
C ARG A 323 -7.10 -10.52 11.22
N MET A 324 -7.48 -11.79 11.00
CA MET A 324 -8.79 -12.17 10.47
C MET A 324 -9.87 -12.30 11.54
N ASN A 325 -9.59 -11.93 12.79
CA ASN A 325 -10.58 -11.98 13.88
C ASN A 325 -11.78 -11.07 13.54
N PRO A 326 -13.00 -11.61 13.39
CA PRO A 326 -14.17 -10.83 13.03
C PRO A 326 -14.72 -10.02 14.22
N LEU A 327 -14.37 -10.36 15.45
CA LEU A 327 -14.88 -9.74 16.67
C LEU A 327 -13.73 -9.22 17.54
N PRO A 328 -12.92 -8.24 17.09
CA PRO A 328 -11.90 -7.62 17.93
C PRO A 328 -12.51 -7.08 19.24
N ILE A 329 -11.70 -6.98 20.30
CA ILE A 329 -12.08 -6.62 21.67
C ILE A 329 -12.83 -7.77 22.38
N VAL A 330 -13.95 -8.24 21.81
CA VAL A 330 -14.73 -9.38 22.34
C VAL A 330 -13.92 -10.67 22.29
N ILE A 331 -13.31 -10.95 21.13
CA ILE A 331 -12.23 -11.93 20.97
C ILE A 331 -10.92 -11.15 21.05
N PRO A 332 -10.14 -11.29 22.13
CA PRO A 332 -9.13 -10.32 22.50
C PRO A 332 -7.79 -10.55 21.79
N CYS A 333 -7.77 -10.42 20.46
CA CYS A 333 -6.54 -10.59 19.68
C CYS A 333 -5.46 -9.52 19.97
N HIS A 334 -5.83 -8.41 20.64
CA HIS A 334 -4.88 -7.43 21.16
C HIS A 334 -4.03 -7.98 22.32
N ARG A 335 -4.50 -9.01 23.03
CA ARG A 335 -3.76 -9.68 24.12
C ARG A 335 -2.65 -10.63 23.61
N VAL A 336 -2.49 -10.79 22.29
CA VAL A 336 -1.40 -11.59 21.71
C VAL A 336 -0.24 -10.71 21.29
N VAL A 337 0.97 -10.96 21.80
CA VAL A 337 2.15 -10.12 21.55
C VAL A 337 3.31 -10.90 20.91
N GLY A 338 4.30 -10.19 20.38
CA GLY A 338 5.52 -10.78 19.86
C GLY A 338 6.40 -11.36 20.97
N ALA A 339 7.42 -12.14 20.58
CA ALA A 339 8.47 -12.57 21.51
C ALA A 339 9.10 -11.36 22.23
N ASN A 340 9.57 -11.58 23.45
CA ASN A 340 10.04 -10.54 24.36
C ASN A 340 9.00 -9.43 24.61
N ASN A 341 7.71 -9.79 24.54
CA ASN A 341 6.60 -8.87 24.76
C ASN A 341 6.72 -7.62 23.87
N LYS A 342 6.95 -7.83 22.57
CA LYS A 342 6.98 -6.74 21.59
C LYS A 342 5.59 -6.50 21.03
N LEU A 343 5.12 -5.25 21.08
CA LEU A 343 3.93 -4.84 20.36
C LEU A 343 4.18 -4.99 18.85
N THR A 344 3.48 -5.94 18.25
CA THR A 344 3.49 -6.18 16.81
C THR A 344 2.06 -6.45 16.35
N GLY A 345 1.77 -6.15 15.08
CA GLY A 345 0.54 -6.51 14.36
C GLY A 345 -0.79 -6.30 15.08
N PHE A 346 -1.62 -5.39 14.58
CA PHE A 346 -3.04 -5.32 14.92
C PHE A 346 -3.83 -4.84 13.71
N ASN A 347 -5.00 -5.42 13.45
CA ASN A 347 -5.77 -5.06 12.26
C ASN A 347 -6.19 -3.57 12.29
N MET A 348 -6.34 -3.00 13.48
CA MET A 348 -6.78 -1.61 13.67
C MET A 348 -5.62 -0.62 13.92
N GLY A 349 -4.36 -1.11 13.94
CA GLY A 349 -3.16 -0.31 14.20
C GLY A 349 -2.54 -0.52 15.59
N ILE A 350 -1.22 -0.31 15.70
CA ILE A 350 -0.48 -0.53 16.96
C ILE A 350 -0.90 0.45 18.05
N ASP A 351 -1.24 1.68 17.69
CA ASP A 351 -1.82 2.71 18.56
C ASP A 351 -3.03 2.17 19.35
N LYS A 352 -3.92 1.48 18.66
CA LYS A 352 -5.14 0.94 19.25
C LYS A 352 -4.89 -0.29 20.11
N LYS A 353 -3.93 -1.14 19.70
CA LYS A 353 -3.48 -2.26 20.53
C LYS A 353 -2.89 -1.75 21.84
N SER A 354 -2.05 -0.71 21.78
CA SER A 354 -1.47 -0.03 22.93
C SER A 354 -2.54 0.53 23.85
N TYR A 355 -3.53 1.23 23.29
CA TYR A 355 -4.66 1.76 24.05
C TYR A 355 -5.41 0.67 24.82
N LEU A 356 -5.79 -0.42 24.16
CA LEU A 356 -6.51 -1.52 24.81
C LEU A 356 -5.68 -2.19 25.90
N LEU A 357 -4.39 -2.43 25.67
CA LEU A 357 -3.51 -3.00 26.69
C LEU A 357 -3.28 -2.04 27.86
N GLY A 358 -3.26 -0.72 27.61
CA GLY A 358 -3.20 0.30 28.64
C GLY A 358 -4.49 0.36 29.48
N LEU A 359 -5.65 0.30 28.83
CA LEU A 359 -6.95 0.19 29.49
C LEU A 359 -6.99 -1.05 30.40
N GLU A 360 -6.43 -2.16 29.93
CA GLU A 360 -6.34 -3.41 30.71
C GLU A 360 -5.19 -3.44 31.74
N LYS A 361 -4.46 -2.33 31.92
CA LYS A 361 -3.35 -2.18 32.88
C LYS A 361 -2.19 -3.15 32.63
N VAL A 362 -2.02 -3.55 31.38
CA VAL A 362 -0.91 -4.39 30.91
C VAL A 362 0.22 -3.55 30.31
N PHE A 363 -0.06 -2.31 29.88
CA PHE A 363 0.90 -1.46 29.18
C PHE A 363 0.90 -0.03 29.72
N ASP A 364 2.08 0.57 29.89
CA ASP A 364 2.24 2.00 30.18
C ASP A 364 2.67 2.72 28.90
N ASN A 365 1.89 3.71 28.45
CA ASN A 365 2.12 4.43 27.19
C ASN A 365 3.38 5.31 27.19
N SER A 366 4.10 5.41 28.32
CA SER A 366 5.33 6.19 28.46
C SER A 366 6.60 5.48 27.97
N ASP A 367 6.58 4.16 27.77
CA ASP A 367 7.75 3.38 27.37
C ASP A 367 7.38 2.27 26.37
N THR A 368 8.24 1.99 25.38
CA THR A 368 7.98 0.90 24.40
C THR A 368 8.09 -0.53 24.98
N ASN A 369 8.35 -0.65 26.29
CA ASN A 369 8.45 -1.92 27.02
C ASN A 369 7.18 -2.18 27.84
N LEU A 370 6.68 -3.42 27.76
CA LEU A 370 5.37 -3.85 28.26
C LEU A 370 5.23 -3.97 29.80
N PHE A 371 6.21 -3.57 30.61
CA PHE A 371 6.13 -3.76 32.07
C PHE A 371 6.56 -2.51 32.85
N ASN A 372 5.59 -1.88 33.51
CA ASN A 372 5.79 -1.23 34.81
C ASN A 372 4.71 -1.62 35.85
N ALA A 373 3.80 -2.56 35.53
CA ALA A 373 2.82 -3.06 36.50
C ALA A 373 3.31 -4.35 37.18
N ASN A 374 4.37 -4.25 37.98
CA ASN A 374 4.72 -5.20 39.04
C ASN A 374 5.67 -4.52 40.04
N ILE A 375 5.17 -3.55 40.79
CA ILE A 375 5.64 -3.23 42.15
C ILE A 375 4.40 -3.09 43.02
N ASN A 376 3.97 -4.22 43.56
CA ASN A 376 3.38 -4.39 44.89
C ASN A 376 2.89 -5.84 45.02
N GLN A 377 3.84 -6.77 45.05
CA GLN A 377 3.74 -7.90 45.96
C GLN A 377 4.45 -7.46 47.24
N ASP A 378 3.65 -7.13 48.26
CA ASP A 378 3.91 -7.23 49.70
C ASP A 378 3.05 -6.19 50.44
N LYS A 379 1.80 -6.59 50.73
CA LYS A 379 1.15 -6.48 52.04
C LYS A 379 -0.10 -7.35 52.10
#